data_AF-A0A7L4TFP5-F1
#
_entry.id   AF-A0A7L4TFP5-F1
#
_cell.length_a   1.000
_cell.length_b   1.000
_cell.length_c   1.000
_cell.angle_alpha   90.00
_cell.angle_beta   90.00
_cell.angle_gamma   90.00
#
_symmetry.space_group_name_H-M   'P 1'
#
loop_
_entity.id
_entity.type
_entity.pdbx_description
1 polymer ?
#
loop_
_entity_poly.entity_id
_entity_poly.type
_entity_poly.pdbx_seq_one_letter_code
_entity_poly.pdbx_strand_id
1 'polypeptide(L)' 'MLEPYNYTFDPDTNYYTFITKNNIEYKVAFFQDFMLESCTTADIKLGNVFQITVEKSTDKP' A
#
# COMPACT_ATOMS: atom_id res chain seq x y z
N MET A 1 6.09 -10.67 23.27
CA MET A 1 5.54 -9.80 22.22
C MET A 1 5.04 -10.71 21.14
N LEU A 2 3.73 -10.75 20.86
CA LEU A 2 3.23 -11.39 19.65
C LEU A 2 3.64 -10.46 18.51
N GLU A 3 4.58 -10.88 17.67
CA GLU A 3 4.86 -10.17 16.42
C GLU A 3 3.55 -10.15 15.63
N PRO A 4 2.92 -8.97 15.44
CA PRO A 4 1.52 -8.94 15.02
C PRO A 4 1.30 -9.66 13.69
N TYR A 5 2.27 -9.56 12.78
CA TYR A 5 2.29 -10.21 11.48
C TYR A 5 3.75 -10.32 10.98
N ASN A 6 4.13 -11.47 10.43
CA ASN A 6 5.38 -11.60 9.68
C ASN A 6 5.23 -10.77 8.39
N TYR A 7 5.98 -9.67 8.29
CA TYR A 7 6.03 -8.86 7.09
C TYR A 7 7.46 -8.75 6.57
N THR A 8 7.59 -8.55 5.26
CA THR A 8 8.87 -8.22 4.62
C THR A 8 8.68 -6.93 3.84
N PHE A 9 9.58 -5.97 4.07
CA PHE A 9 9.61 -4.73 3.30
C PHE A 9 10.56 -4.89 2.11
N ASP A 10 10.09 -4.57 0.91
CA ASP A 10 10.89 -4.50 -0.30
C ASP A 10 11.19 -3.02 -0.64
N PRO A 11 12.44 -2.57 -0.49
CA PRO A 11 12.82 -1.19 -0.77
C PRO A 11 12.80 -0.83 -2.26
N ASP A 12 12.90 -1.82 -3.16
CA ASP A 12 12.91 -1.56 -4.61
C ASP A 12 11.52 -1.22 -5.12
N THR A 13 10.50 -1.85 -4.54
CA THR A 13 9.09 -1.65 -4.93
C THR A 13 8.28 -0.82 -3.92
N ASN A 14 8.83 -0.56 -2.72
CA ASN A 14 8.17 0.08 -1.57
C ASN A 14 6.94 -0.66 -1.05
N TYR A 15 6.86 -1.97 -1.30
CA TYR A 15 5.77 -2.80 -0.80
C TYR A 15 6.15 -3.49 0.52
N TYR A 16 5.15 -3.59 1.38
CA TYR A 16 5.12 -4.48 2.54
C TYR A 16 4.39 -5.76 2.14
N THR A 17 5.06 -6.90 2.22
CA THR A 17 4.47 -8.21 1.94
C THR A 17 4.09 -8.90 3.24
N PHE A 18 2.87 -9.42 3.31
CA PHE A 18 2.31 -10.14 4.44
C PHE A 18 1.85 -11.52 4.00
N ILE A 19 2.20 -12.55 4.77
CA ILE A 19 1.65 -13.89 4.56
C ILE A 19 0.70 -14.18 5.71
N THR A 20 -0.58 -14.37 5.39
CA THR A 20 -1.59 -14.72 6.40
C THR A 20 -1.41 -16.17 6.88
N LYS A 21 -2.06 -16.52 8.00
CA LYS A 21 -2.07 -17.90 8.52
C LYS A 21 -2.62 -18.94 7.52
N ASN A 22 -3.45 -18.50 6.57
CA ASN A 22 -4.01 -19.36 5.52
C ASN A 22 -3.13 -19.38 4.26
N ASN A 23 -1.88 -18.94 4.36
CA ASN A 23 -0.90 -18.91 3.28
C ASN A 23 -1.33 -18.06 2.08
N ILE A 24 -2.09 -17.00 2.34
CA ILE A 24 -2.45 -15.97 1.35
C ILE A 24 -1.45 -14.83 1.47
N GLU A 25 -0.81 -14.50 0.35
CA GLU A 25 0.11 -13.37 0.25
C GLU A 25 -0.65 -12.08 -0.10
N TYR A 26 -0.41 -11.04 0.69
CA TYR A 26 -0.86 -9.68 0.43
C TYR A 26 0.32 -8.75 0.31
N LYS A 27 0.25 -7.81 -0.64
CA LYS A 27 1.20 -6.71 -0.78
C LYS A 27 0.49 -5.40 -0.48
N VAL A 28 1.06 -4.60 0.41
CA VAL A 28 0.52 -3.30 0.80
C VAL A 28 1.57 -2.24 0.52
N ALA A 29 1.19 -1.15 -0.12
CA ALA A 29 2.08 -0.01 -0.30
C ALA A 29 1.36 1.31 -0.05
N PHE A 30 2.13 2.26 0.46
CA PHE A 30 1.69 3.62 0.79
C PHE A 30 2.42 4.58 -0.14
N PHE A 31 1.68 5.30 -0.96
CA PHE A 31 2.26 6.28 -1.88
C PHE A 31 1.58 7.62 -1.70
N GLN A 32 2.35 8.70 -1.85
CA GLN A 32 1.75 10.02 -2.01
C GLN A 32 1.15 10.11 -3.41
N ASP A 33 -0.13 10.48 -3.49
CA ASP A 33 -0.84 10.63 -4.75
C ASP A 33 -0.73 12.08 -5.25
N PHE A 34 0.31 12.32 -6.04
CA PHE A 34 0.56 13.61 -6.66
C PHE A 34 -0.40 13.92 -7.82
N MET A 35 -1.07 12.91 -8.39
CA MET A 35 -1.98 13.10 -9.52
C MET A 35 -3.29 13.71 -9.03
N LEU A 36 -3.86 13.17 -7.95
CA LEU A 36 -5.08 13.73 -7.36
C LEU A 36 -4.85 15.13 -6.77
N GLU A 37 -3.68 15.36 -6.16
CA GLU A 37 -3.23 16.69 -5.73
C GLU A 37 -3.22 17.68 -6.91
N SER A 38 -2.73 17.25 -8.08
CA SER A 38 -2.63 18.08 -9.29
C SER A 38 -3.97 18.39 -9.99
N CYS A 39 -5.03 17.62 -9.70
CA CYS A 39 -6.37 17.84 -10.28
C CYS A 39 -7.18 18.93 -9.57
N THR A 40 -6.58 19.64 -8.62
CA THR A 40 -7.25 20.71 -7.87
C THR A 40 -7.14 22.07 -8.55
N THR A 41 -8.10 22.96 -8.29
CA THR A 41 -8.02 24.37 -8.72
C THR A 41 -7.20 25.17 -7.72
N ALA A 42 -6.66 26.33 -8.13
CA ALA A 42 -5.82 27.18 -7.29
C ALA A 42 -6.48 27.59 -5.95
N ASP A 43 -7.81 27.54 -5.89
CA ASP A 43 -8.63 27.91 -4.74
C ASP A 43 -8.87 26.73 -3.78
N ILE A 44 -8.56 25.51 -4.21
CA ILE A 44 -8.72 24.26 -3.45
C ILE A 44 -7.33 23.69 -3.19
N LYS A 45 -6.83 23.87 -1.96
CA LYS A 45 -5.63 23.16 -1.51
C LYS A 45 -6.03 21.82 -0.90
N LEU A 46 -5.89 20.74 -1.66
CA LEU A 46 -5.82 19.41 -1.04
C LEU A 46 -4.47 19.33 -0.31
N GLY A 47 -4.49 18.96 0.97
CA GLY A 47 -3.27 18.59 1.66
C GLY A 47 -2.68 17.30 1.08
N ASN A 48 -1.61 16.78 1.69
CA ASN A 48 -0.98 15.54 1.24
C ASN A 48 -2.02 14.42 1.06
N VAL A 49 -2.18 13.96 -0.18
CA VAL A 49 -3.04 12.82 -0.50
C VAL A 49 -2.19 11.56 -0.42
N PHE A 50 -2.67 10.57 0.33
CA PHE A 50 -2.01 9.28 0.46
C PHE A 50 -2.91 8.19 -0.12
N GLN A 51 -2.34 7.32 -0.94
CA GLN A 51 -2.98 6.12 -1.44
C GLN A 51 -2.44 4.90 -0.68
N ILE A 52 -3.35 3.98 -0.37
CA ILE A 52 -3.02 2.64 0.11
C ILE A 52 -3.46 1.66 -0.97
N THR A 53 -2.53 0.88 -1.49
CA THR A 53 -2.82 -0.23 -2.40
C THR A 53 -2.73 -1.53 -1.61
N VAL A 54 -3.75 -2.39 -1.70
CA VAL A 54 -3.75 -3.74 -1.10
C VAL A 54 -3.98 -4.75 -2.22
N GLU A 55 -2.95 -5.52 -2.55
CA GLU A 55 -2.99 -6.54 -3.60
C GLU A 55 -2.96 -7.93 -2.98
N LYS A 56 -3.84 -8.82 -3.43
CA LYS A 56 -3.79 -10.25 -3.09
C LYS A 56 -2.99 -10.96 -4.18
N SER A 57 -1.78 -11.44 -3.88
CA SER A 57 -0.91 -12.07 -4.89
C SER A 57 -1.25 -13.54 -5.15
N THR A 58 -1.96 -14.20 -4.23
CA THR A 58 -2.45 -15.57 -4.44
C THR A 58 -3.92 -15.59 -4.81
N ASP A 59 -4.23 -15.32 -6.07
CA ASP A 59 -5.33 -15.98 -6.76
C ASP A 59 -4.69 -17.02 -7.69
N LYS A 60 -4.67 -18.28 -7.25
CA LYS A 60 -4.51 -19.36 -8.22
C LYS A 60 -5.82 -19.42 -9.01
N PRO A 61 -5.79 -19.41 -10.36
CA PRO A 61 -6.97 -19.67 -11.17
C PRO A 61 -7.59 -21.03 -10.84
#